data_AF-A0A2E0LB14-F1
#
_entry.id   AF-A0A2E0LB14-F1
#
_cell.length_a   1.000
_cell.length_b   1.000
_cell.length_c   1.000
_cell.angle_alpha   90.00
_cell.angle_beta   90.00
_cell.angle_gamma   90.00
#
_symmetry.space_group_name_H-M   'P 1'
#
loop_
_entity.id
_entity.type
_entity.pdbx_description
1 polymer ?
#
loop_
_entity_poly.entity_id
_entity_poly.type
_entity_poly.pdbx_seq_one_letter_code
_entity_poly.pdbx_strand_id
1 'polypeptide(L)'
;MAERQKWEYMTVFVKAESALVMDFLQEGWDWKEGVPRNTPESMIPRLDAFGDQGWELVHMQPVMVGNHADVLVTDSGRGMAGWTSTYFCVFKRPA
;
A
#
# COMPACT_ATOMS: atom_id res chain seq x y z
N MET A 1 12.58 31.28 -18.68
CA MET A 1 11.42 30.39 -18.46
C MET A 1 11.96 29.21 -17.67
N ALA A 2 11.61 29.06 -16.39
CA ALA A 2 12.01 27.87 -15.64
C ALA A 2 11.31 26.66 -16.29
N GLU A 3 12.08 25.64 -16.66
CA GLU A 3 11.54 24.41 -17.21
C GLU A 3 10.63 23.78 -16.14
N ARG A 4 9.35 23.54 -16.48
CA ARG A 4 8.42 22.90 -15.54
C ARG A 4 8.96 21.52 -15.24
N GLN A 5 9.24 21.24 -13.97
CA GLN A 5 9.61 19.92 -13.51
C GLN A 5 8.58 18.89 -14.01
N LYS A 6 9.05 17.90 -14.78
CA LYS A 6 8.25 16.77 -15.24
C LYS A 6 8.27 15.67 -14.17
N TRP A 7 7.15 14.97 -14.04
CA TRP A 7 6.97 13.92 -13.06
C TRP A 7 6.60 12.61 -13.76
N GLU A 8 7.25 11.53 -13.36
CA GLU A 8 6.81 10.17 -13.64
C GLU A 8 5.88 9.71 -12.51
N TYR A 9 4.84 8.96 -12.87
CA TYR A 9 3.87 8.40 -11.92
C TYR A 9 3.82 6.88 -12.03
N MET A 10 3.69 6.21 -10.89
CA MET A 10 3.48 4.77 -10.79
C MET A 10 2.29 4.49 -9.88
N THR A 11 1.43 3.57 -10.31
CA THR A 11 0.32 3.06 -9.48
C THR A 11 0.52 1.58 -9.23
N VAL A 12 0.28 1.15 -8.00
CA VAL A 12 0.47 -0.26 -7.61
C VAL A 12 -0.49 -0.65 -6.50
N PHE A 13 -1.02 -1.86 -6.58
CA PHE A 13 -1.72 -2.49 -5.47
C PHE A 13 -0.72 -3.19 -4.56
N VAL A 14 -0.70 -2.81 -3.30
CA VAL A 14 0.13 -3.42 -2.26
C VAL A 14 -0.78 -4.13 -1.29
N LYS A 15 -0.46 -5.38 -0.95
CA LYS A 15 -1.25 -6.18 -0.03
C LYS A 15 -0.48 -6.35 1.28
N ALA A 16 -1.14 -6.09 2.40
CA ALA A 16 -0.62 -6.42 3.71
C ALA A 16 -0.71 -7.94 3.93
N GLU A 17 0.45 -8.57 4.12
CA GLU A 17 0.60 -10.01 4.29
C GLU A 17 1.83 -10.32 5.16
N SER A 18 1.61 -10.41 6.47
CA SER A 18 2.68 -10.53 7.47
C SER A 18 3.52 -11.79 7.33
N ALA A 19 2.95 -12.87 6.76
CA ALA A 19 3.65 -14.13 6.57
C ALA A 19 4.92 -14.00 5.70
N LEU A 20 4.98 -13.01 4.79
CA LEU A 20 6.10 -12.81 3.88
C LEU A 20 7.28 -12.06 4.52
N VAL A 21 7.04 -11.39 5.65
CA VAL A 21 8.00 -10.46 6.29
C VAL A 21 7.97 -10.62 7.81
N MET A 22 7.71 -11.85 8.28
CA MET A 22 7.51 -12.11 9.71
C MET A 22 8.71 -11.71 10.56
N ASP A 23 9.92 -12.01 10.08
CA ASP A 23 11.18 -11.69 10.78
C ASP A 23 11.31 -10.17 10.97
N PHE A 24 11.09 -9.39 9.90
CA PHE A 24 11.08 -7.92 9.95
C PHE A 24 10.06 -7.37 10.95
N LEU A 25 8.86 -7.96 10.99
CA LEU A 25 7.80 -7.52 11.90
C LEU A 25 8.13 -7.83 13.37
N GLN A 26 8.73 -8.99 13.64
CA GLN A 26 9.11 -9.38 14.99
C GLN A 26 10.27 -8.55 15.54
N GLU A 27 11.19 -8.11 14.68
CA GLU A 27 12.29 -7.23 15.05
C GLU A 27 11.85 -5.78 15.26
N GLY A 28 10.90 -5.30 14.46
CA GLY A 28 10.52 -3.88 14.44
C GLY A 28 9.57 -3.45 15.57
N TRP A 29 8.77 -4.37 16.13
CA TRP A 29 7.70 -4.01 17.08
C TRP A 29 7.49 -5.07 18.17
N ASP A 30 7.06 -4.62 19.35
CA ASP A 30 6.64 -5.50 20.46
C ASP A 30 5.16 -5.87 20.34
N TRP A 31 4.89 -7.07 19.81
CA TRP A 31 3.55 -7.58 19.56
C TRP A 31 2.98 -8.36 20.76
N LYS A 32 2.17 -7.70 21.58
CA LYS A 32 1.58 -8.28 22.81
C LYS A 32 0.78 -9.57 22.59
N GLU A 33 0.07 -9.69 21.46
CA GLU A 33 -0.81 -10.81 21.13
C GLU A 33 -0.33 -11.58 19.88
N GLY A 34 0.93 -11.37 19.48
CA GLY A 34 1.48 -11.86 18.22
C GLY A 34 1.15 -10.96 17.02
N VAL A 35 1.84 -11.21 15.91
CA VAL A 35 1.76 -10.38 14.69
C VAL A 35 0.42 -10.65 13.97
N PRO A 36 -0.45 -9.65 13.77
CA PRO A 36 -1.67 -9.82 12.99
C PRO A 36 -1.35 -10.21 11.54
N ARG A 37 -2.14 -11.10 10.94
CA ARG A 37 -1.89 -11.63 9.58
C ARG A 37 -1.83 -10.55 8.49
N ASN A 38 -2.64 -9.50 8.63
CA ASN A 38 -2.84 -8.47 7.61
C ASN A 38 -2.41 -7.09 8.13
N THR A 39 -1.38 -7.04 8.98
CA THR A 39 -0.95 -5.78 9.60
C THR A 39 -0.33 -4.84 8.56
N PRO A 40 -0.69 -3.55 8.49
CA PRO A 40 -0.19 -2.64 7.46
C PRO A 40 1.34 -2.50 7.45
N GLU A 41 1.99 -2.67 8.59
CA GLU A 41 3.45 -2.64 8.77
C GLU A 41 4.14 -3.69 7.89
N SER A 42 3.45 -4.77 7.51
CA SER A 42 3.98 -5.78 6.59
C SER A 42 4.28 -5.22 5.19
N MET A 43 3.73 -4.06 4.84
CA MET A 43 3.99 -3.41 3.55
C MET A 43 5.28 -2.58 3.56
N ILE A 44 5.83 -2.25 4.74
CA ILE A 44 6.97 -1.33 4.89
C ILE A 44 8.17 -1.75 4.03
N PRO A 45 8.64 -3.01 4.03
CA PRO A 45 9.81 -3.39 3.22
C PRO A 45 9.62 -3.14 1.72
N ARG A 46 8.39 -3.28 1.21
CA ARG A 46 8.07 -3.01 -0.20
C ARG A 46 7.97 -1.52 -0.48
N LEU A 47 7.43 -0.73 0.46
CA LEU A 47 7.36 0.71 0.33
C LEU A 47 8.76 1.33 0.39
N ASP A 48 9.62 0.85 1.29
CA ASP A 48 11.02 1.26 1.39
C ASP A 48 11.79 0.94 0.12
N ALA A 49 11.60 -0.26 -0.45
CA ALA A 49 12.20 -0.61 -1.74
C ALA A 49 11.79 0.30 -2.90
N PHE A 50 10.59 0.91 -2.85
CA PHE A 50 10.20 1.96 -3.80
C PHE A 50 10.89 3.29 -3.49
N GLY A 51 11.01 3.66 -2.21
CA GLY A 51 11.78 4.81 -1.75
C GLY A 51 13.23 4.78 -2.20
N ASP A 52 13.88 3.62 -2.10
CA ASP A 52 15.26 3.39 -2.55
C ASP A 52 15.44 3.59 -4.07
N GLN A 53 14.37 3.41 -4.84
CA GLN A 53 14.33 3.66 -6.30
C GLN A 53 13.99 5.12 -6.64
N GLY A 54 13.89 6.00 -5.64
CA GLY A 54 13.55 7.40 -5.78
C GLY A 54 12.06 7.69 -5.94
N TRP A 55 11.18 6.70 -5.68
CA TRP A 55 9.74 6.91 -5.69
C TRP A 55 9.25 7.51 -4.37
N GLU A 56 8.47 8.58 -4.45
CA GLU A 56 7.80 9.21 -3.32
C GLU A 56 6.32 8.77 -3.30
N LEU A 57 5.84 8.23 -2.18
CA LEU A 57 4.43 7.88 -2.00
C LEU A 57 3.57 9.15 -1.87
N VAL A 58 2.55 9.27 -2.73
CA VAL A 58 1.66 10.44 -2.82
C VAL A 58 0.29 10.14 -2.26
N HIS A 59 -0.22 8.93 -2.49
CA HIS A 59 -1.56 8.52 -2.06
C HIS A 59 -1.57 7.05 -1.70
N MET A 60 -2.35 6.71 -0.66
CA MET A 60 -2.59 5.34 -0.23
C MET A 60 -4.00 5.23 0.32
N GLN A 61 -4.77 4.27 -0.19
CA GLN A 61 -6.13 4.01 0.29
C GLN A 61 -6.46 2.50 0.26
N PRO A 62 -7.19 1.98 1.26
CA PRO A 62 -7.69 0.61 1.21
C PRO A 62 -8.75 0.47 0.10
N VAL A 63 -8.69 -0.63 -0.65
CA VAL A 63 -9.59 -0.90 -1.78
C VAL A 63 -9.99 -2.37 -1.82
N MET A 64 -11.19 -2.64 -2.34
CA MET A 64 -11.54 -3.96 -2.85
C MET A 64 -11.20 -4.01 -4.33
N VAL A 65 -10.43 -5.02 -4.74
CA VAL A 65 -9.94 -5.19 -6.11
C VAL A 65 -10.57 -6.45 -6.70
N GLY A 66 -11.27 -6.29 -7.82
CA GLY A 66 -11.84 -7.40 -8.59
C GLY A 66 -10.79 -8.11 -9.45
N ASN A 67 -11.22 -9.19 -10.11
CA ASN A 67 -10.32 -10.02 -10.92
C ASN A 67 -9.72 -9.28 -12.14
N HIS A 68 -10.27 -8.13 -12.53
CA HIS A 68 -9.80 -7.33 -13.67
C HIS A 68 -9.11 -6.03 -13.22
N ALA A 69 -8.61 -5.98 -11.98
CA ALA A 69 -8.05 -4.77 -11.36
C ALA A 69 -9.06 -3.61 -11.22
N ASP A 70 -10.34 -3.92 -11.36
CA ASP A 70 -11.46 -3.03 -11.08
C ASP A 70 -11.54 -2.72 -9.58
N VAL A 71 -11.72 -1.44 -9.24
CA VAL A 71 -11.81 -0.98 -7.85
C VAL A 71 -13.28 -0.81 -7.47
N LEU A 72 -13.72 -1.57 -6.46
CA LEU A 72 -15.08 -1.46 -5.95
C LEU A 72 -15.18 -0.27 -4.97
N VAL A 73 -15.97 0.73 -5.37
CA VAL A 73 -16.33 1.88 -4.53
C VAL A 73 -17.57 1.51 -3.72
N THR A 74 -17.47 1.46 -2.40
CA THR A 74 -18.64 1.23 -1.54
C THR A 74 -19.38 2.54 -1.30
N ASP A 75 -20.57 2.70 -1.88
CA ASP A 75 -21.49 3.81 -1.56
C ASP A 75 -22.23 3.51 -0.24
N SER A 76 -22.28 4.51 0.64
CA SER A 76 -22.70 4.48 2.06
C SER A 76 -24.21 4.31 2.28
N GLY A 77 -24.84 3.38 1.55
CA GLY A 77 -26.30 3.23 1.55
C GLY A 77 -26.85 1.97 2.21
N ARG A 78 -26.45 0.77 1.75
CA ARG A 78 -27.15 -0.49 2.09
C ARG A 78 -26.34 -1.80 1.97
N GLY A 79 -25.02 -1.76 1.80
CA GLY A 79 -24.21 -2.97 1.56
C GLY A 79 -23.05 -3.10 2.53
N MET A 80 -22.83 -4.29 3.08
CA MET A 80 -21.80 -4.59 4.09
C MET A 80 -20.43 -3.97 3.77
N ALA A 81 -19.79 -3.37 4.78
CA ALA A 81 -18.37 -3.04 4.71
C ALA A 81 -17.56 -4.31 4.42
N GLY A 82 -16.87 -4.34 3.29
CA GLY A 82 -15.96 -5.42 2.93
C GLY A 82 -14.60 -5.23 3.62
N TRP A 83 -14.09 -6.29 4.25
CA TRP A 83 -12.73 -6.29 4.78
C TRP A 83 -11.73 -6.51 3.64
N THR A 84 -10.68 -5.69 3.59
CA THR A 84 -9.59 -5.82 2.61
C THR A 84 -8.26 -5.60 3.31
N SER A 85 -7.21 -6.24 2.81
CA SER A 85 -5.82 -5.94 3.16
C SER A 85 -5.05 -5.37 1.96
N THR A 86 -5.76 -5.01 0.88
CA THR A 86 -5.19 -4.45 -0.35
C THR A 86 -5.33 -2.94 -0.35
N TYR A 87 -4.24 -2.27 -0.70
CA TYR A 87 -4.12 -0.83 -0.76
C TYR A 87 -3.72 -0.38 -2.16
N PHE A 88 -4.42 0.62 -2.68
CA PHE A 88 -4.02 1.31 -3.90
C PHE A 88 -3.05 2.43 -3.54
N CYS A 89 -1.82 2.32 -4.02
CA CYS A 89 -0.74 3.28 -3.78
C CYS A 89 -0.38 4.01 -5.07
N VAL A 90 -0.18 5.33 -4.97
CA VAL A 90 0.28 6.19 -6.07
C VAL A 90 1.61 6.80 -5.67
N PHE A 91 2.61 6.67 -6.53
CA PHE A 91 3.94 7.22 -6.35
C PHE A 91 4.27 8.21 -7.46
N LYS A 92 5.19 9.14 -7.16
CA LYS A 92 5.79 10.05 -8.14
C LYS A 92 7.31 10.09 -7.99
N ARG A 93 8.02 10.49 -9.04
CA ARG A 93 9.44 10.87 -8.98
C ARG A 93 9.79 11.88 -10.09
N PRO A 94 10.88 12.66 -9.95
CA PRO A 94 11.36 13.50 -11.05
C PRO A 94 11.66 12.65 -12.29
N ALA A 95 11.25 13.13 -13.47
CA ALA A 95 11.56 12.51 -14.75
C ALA A 95 13.00 12.80 -15.22
#